data_AF-A0A9D6NIJ7-F1
#
_entry.id   AF-A0A9D6NIJ7-F1
#
_cell.length_a   1.000
_cell.length_b   1.000
_cell.length_c   1.000
_cell.angle_alpha   90.00
_cell.angle_beta   90.00
_cell.angle_gamma   90.00
#
_symmetry.space_group_name_H-M   'P 1'
#
loop_
_entity.id
_entity.type
_entity.pdbx_description
1 polymer ?
#
loop_
_entity_poly.entity_id
_entity_poly.type
_entity_poly.pdbx_seq_one_letter_code
_entity_poly.pdbx_strand_id
1 'polypeptide(L)'
;MNLRYHALALAFFLTTWPVQAQTTCGPDPAVEAARPAPNSPAHSNARTAPTMPQPVLFYDPGWWPEDRAEAMADDRQISAKLERAEKAARQAHQGLEDANQELRAAETRLGQARRAQEAAEQAADDAARRAREARERVSQLQDKLDQAGRKMSHLDTARKNMGELASQWEREDGYASDRVNQAREHRDQAIQELNETQKEYRQLQQELEQARREAAEAAAEAQRKTDQAAQAAEAARTAEKQQARAAASQQAAQEAANRAQQELEAAREQARLAQEEARRQAEKRGLEAARPQSADHVGSHEQAPTPETREDAELRERAAAFSEFLEHLEANGEHESADALLKALHRGLTITGRAFAAAMKAWATGKPVAPGLIKSGATSAITTGYAILVKYAGQRVQQAGIRLLGRREGEIASELLGNRKTLVVRGPGQQMRVYLRNPDGTVTVLAYSQSQGVRVGTF
;
A
#
# COMPACT_ATOMS: atom_id res chain seq x y z
N MET A 1 41.98 -11.09 27.57
CA MET A 1 41.78 -9.78 26.90
C MET A 1 42.01 -9.99 25.40
N ASN A 2 40.99 -10.42 24.68
CA ASN A 2 40.11 -9.64 23.78
C ASN A 2 40.57 -9.60 22.30
N LEU A 3 40.40 -10.74 21.61
CA LEU A 3 40.46 -10.87 20.14
C LEU A 3 39.30 -10.18 19.39
N ARG A 4 38.35 -9.56 20.11
CA ARG A 4 37.17 -8.91 19.51
C ARG A 4 37.44 -7.51 18.93
N TYR A 5 38.62 -6.92 19.15
CA TYR A 5 38.93 -5.56 18.68
C TYR A 5 39.62 -5.50 17.31
N HIS A 6 40.17 -6.60 16.78
CA HIS A 6 40.87 -6.56 15.47
C HIS A 6 39.93 -6.71 14.26
N ALA A 7 38.73 -7.27 14.44
CA ALA A 7 37.75 -7.39 13.36
C ALA A 7 37.07 -6.04 13.00
N LEU A 8 37.01 -5.09 13.94
CA LEU A 8 36.40 -3.78 13.72
C LEU A 8 37.35 -2.76 13.07
N ALA A 9 38.67 -2.92 13.23
CA ALA A 9 39.65 -2.02 12.62
C ALA A 9 39.81 -2.25 11.11
N LEU A 10 39.58 -3.47 10.63
CA LEU A 10 39.70 -3.81 9.20
C LEU A 10 38.48 -3.37 8.36
N ALA A 11 37.35 -3.09 8.99
CA ALA A 11 36.15 -2.57 8.31
C ALA A 11 36.21 -1.06 8.04
N PHE A 12 37.08 -0.32 8.73
CA PHE A 12 37.16 1.14 8.59
C PHE A 12 38.13 1.62 7.49
N PHE A 13 39.04 0.75 7.02
CA PHE A 13 40.08 1.13 6.05
C PHE A 13 39.71 0.93 4.57
N LEU A 14 38.54 0.35 4.28
CA LEU A 14 38.10 0.04 2.90
C LEU A 14 37.00 0.96 2.35
N THR A 15 36.58 2.01 3.07
CA THR A 15 35.47 2.89 2.65
C THR A 15 35.90 4.28 2.17
N THR A 16 37.20 4.58 2.09
CA THR A 16 37.69 5.89 1.63
C THR A 16 38.59 5.77 0.42
N TRP A 17 38.02 5.44 -0.75
CA TRP A 17 38.64 5.78 -2.04
C TRP A 17 37.58 6.21 -3.05
N PRO A 18 37.63 7.46 -3.55
CA PRO A 18 36.76 7.88 -4.64
C PRO A 18 37.36 7.42 -5.98
N VAL A 19 36.68 6.48 -6.65
CA VAL A 19 36.95 6.17 -8.06
C VAL A 19 36.27 7.24 -8.91
N GLN A 20 37.06 8.18 -9.43
CA GLN A 20 36.62 9.09 -10.49
C GLN A 20 36.47 8.31 -11.79
N ALA A 21 35.22 8.04 -12.20
CA ALA A 21 34.92 7.58 -13.55
C ALA A 21 34.91 8.79 -14.50
N GLN A 22 35.97 8.95 -15.28
CA GLN A 22 35.98 9.84 -16.45
C GLN A 22 35.23 9.14 -17.59
N THR A 23 34.02 9.60 -17.89
CA THR A 23 33.35 9.29 -19.15
C THR A 23 33.86 10.23 -20.23
N THR A 24 34.78 9.72 -21.05
CA THR A 24 35.19 10.31 -22.32
C THR A 24 34.06 10.15 -23.34
N CYS A 25 33.43 11.25 -23.73
CA CYS A 25 32.64 11.33 -24.96
C CYS A 25 33.56 11.77 -26.11
N GLY A 26 33.79 10.86 -27.06
CA GLY A 26 34.34 11.15 -28.39
C GLY A 26 33.31 10.77 -29.45
N PRO A 27 33.18 11.53 -30.57
CA PRO A 27 32.08 11.41 -31.51
C PRO A 27 32.38 10.54 -32.74
N ASP A 28 31.30 10.28 -33.50
CA ASP A 28 31.18 9.87 -34.91
C ASP A 28 31.33 8.37 -35.29
N PRO A 29 30.77 7.91 -36.45
CA PRO A 29 29.98 8.64 -37.46
C PRO A 29 28.66 7.96 -37.91
N ALA A 30 27.83 8.77 -38.58
CA ALA A 30 26.99 8.44 -39.74
C ALA A 30 26.47 6.99 -39.90
N VAL A 31 25.19 6.80 -39.58
CA VAL A 31 24.36 5.78 -40.26
C VAL A 31 23.21 6.50 -40.95
N GLU A 32 23.39 6.61 -42.24
CA GLU A 32 22.48 7.07 -43.27
C GLU A 32 21.27 6.12 -43.34
N ALA A 33 20.14 6.57 -42.81
CA ALA A 33 18.86 5.87 -42.95
C ALA A 33 17.90 6.74 -43.77
N ALA A 34 17.60 6.22 -44.95
CA ALA A 34 16.72 6.79 -45.96
C ALA A 34 15.36 7.21 -45.39
N ARG A 35 14.99 8.47 -45.67
CA ARG A 35 13.62 8.97 -45.53
C ARG A 35 12.77 8.45 -46.69
N PRO A 36 11.59 7.84 -46.47
CA PRO A 36 10.55 7.86 -47.47
C PRO A 36 9.77 9.18 -47.38
N ALA A 37 9.62 9.85 -48.51
CA ALA A 37 8.80 11.03 -48.68
C ALA A 37 7.30 10.74 -48.44
N PRO A 38 6.51 11.69 -47.94
CA PRO A 38 5.06 11.59 -48.00
C PRO A 38 4.59 11.90 -49.44
N ASN A 39 4.17 10.88 -50.16
CA ASN A 39 3.40 11.02 -51.40
C ASN A 39 2.00 11.54 -51.07
N SER A 40 1.74 12.80 -51.42
CA SER A 40 0.39 13.33 -51.62
C SER A 40 -0.20 12.79 -52.93
N PRO A 41 -1.40 12.18 -52.94
CA PRO A 41 -2.21 12.11 -54.13
C PRO A 41 -3.18 13.30 -54.13
N ALA A 42 -2.85 14.31 -54.94
CA ALA A 42 -3.82 15.24 -55.47
C ALA A 42 -4.66 14.49 -56.54
N HIS A 43 -5.90 14.15 -56.22
CA HIS A 43 -6.92 13.84 -57.22
C HIS A 43 -8.05 14.86 -57.11
N SER A 44 -7.93 15.90 -57.94
CA SER A 44 -9.03 16.71 -58.41
C SER A 44 -9.98 15.85 -59.24
N ASN A 45 -11.14 15.49 -58.69
CA ASN A 45 -12.31 15.08 -59.48
C ASN A 45 -13.38 16.15 -59.30
N ALA A 46 -13.29 17.19 -60.13
CA ALA A 46 -14.39 18.09 -60.42
C ALA A 46 -15.44 17.32 -61.21
N ARG A 47 -16.44 16.75 -60.53
CA ARG A 47 -17.72 16.39 -61.14
C ARG A 47 -18.64 17.60 -61.01
N THR A 48 -18.76 18.33 -62.11
CA THR A 48 -19.84 19.27 -62.39
C THR A 48 -21.17 18.51 -62.34
N ALA A 49 -21.91 18.66 -61.24
CA ALA A 49 -23.32 18.32 -61.19
C ALA A 49 -24.12 19.45 -61.86
N PRO A 50 -25.16 19.15 -62.66
CA PRO A 50 -25.97 20.16 -63.31
C PRO A 50 -26.76 20.96 -62.26
N THR A 51 -26.54 22.26 -62.28
CA THR A 51 -27.31 23.26 -61.53
C THR A 51 -28.76 23.21 -62.00
N MET A 52 -29.62 22.53 -61.25
CA MET A 52 -31.07 22.69 -61.37
C MET A 52 -31.45 24.10 -60.86
N PRO A 53 -32.26 24.87 -61.58
CA PRO A 53 -32.71 26.18 -61.13
C PRO A 53 -33.54 26.00 -59.86
N GLN A 54 -33.06 26.56 -58.75
CA GLN A 54 -33.85 26.59 -57.53
C GLN A 54 -35.07 27.49 -57.77
N PRO A 55 -36.28 27.06 -57.35
CA PRO A 55 -37.43 27.94 -57.32
C PRO A 55 -37.12 29.08 -56.36
N VAL A 56 -37.09 30.31 -56.88
CA VAL A 56 -37.07 31.54 -56.08
C VAL A 56 -38.44 31.64 -55.42
N LEU A 57 -38.57 31.00 -54.26
CA LEU A 57 -39.63 31.31 -53.32
C LEU A 57 -39.36 32.72 -52.81
N PHE A 58 -40.13 33.68 -53.32
CA PHE A 58 -40.25 35.00 -52.75
C PHE A 58 -40.73 34.85 -51.31
N TYR A 59 -39.78 34.83 -50.38
CA TYR A 59 -40.06 34.97 -48.96
C TYR A 59 -40.44 36.42 -48.70
N ASP A 60 -41.66 36.61 -48.23
CA ASP A 60 -42.21 37.88 -47.79
C ASP A 60 -41.33 38.46 -46.66
N PRO A 61 -40.65 39.61 -46.85
CA PRO A 61 -39.64 40.13 -45.91
C PRO A 61 -40.23 40.78 -44.64
N GLY A 62 -41.51 40.56 -44.34
CA GLY A 62 -42.21 41.17 -43.21
C GLY A 62 -41.98 40.52 -41.84
N TRP A 63 -41.16 39.46 -41.75
CA TRP A 63 -40.88 38.77 -40.48
C TRP A 63 -39.51 39.18 -39.90
N TRP A 64 -39.52 39.59 -38.64
CA TRP A 64 -38.47 40.37 -37.99
C TRP A 64 -37.11 39.64 -37.93
N PRO A 65 -36.00 40.29 -38.35
CA PRO A 65 -34.64 39.71 -38.32
C PRO A 65 -34.06 39.47 -36.92
N GLU A 66 -34.51 40.22 -35.92
CA GLU A 66 -33.88 40.30 -34.60
C GLU A 66 -34.11 39.02 -33.77
N ASP A 67 -35.34 38.53 -33.70
CA ASP A 67 -35.70 37.29 -32.97
C ASP A 67 -35.02 36.03 -33.55
N ARG A 68 -34.77 36.02 -34.85
CA ARG A 68 -34.07 34.90 -35.51
C ARG A 68 -32.57 34.91 -35.20
N ALA A 69 -31.99 36.09 -35.05
CA ALA A 69 -30.59 36.24 -34.69
C ALA A 69 -30.31 35.77 -33.25
N GLU A 70 -31.22 36.07 -32.31
CA GLU A 70 -31.13 35.60 -30.92
C GLU A 70 -31.25 34.07 -30.82
N ALA A 71 -32.25 33.46 -31.47
CA ALA A 71 -32.40 32.01 -31.47
C ALA A 71 -31.17 31.28 -32.08
N MET A 72 -30.56 31.86 -33.12
CA MET A 72 -29.32 31.32 -33.69
C MET A 72 -28.09 31.55 -32.80
N ALA A 73 -28.08 32.60 -31.98
CA ALA A 73 -27.00 32.85 -31.03
C ALA A 73 -27.02 31.81 -29.90
N ASP A 74 -28.20 31.48 -29.38
CA ASP A 74 -28.39 30.45 -28.34
C ASP A 74 -28.03 29.06 -28.85
N ASP A 75 -28.45 28.69 -30.07
CA ASP A 75 -28.12 27.41 -30.68
C ASP A 75 -26.60 27.24 -30.91
N ARG A 76 -25.90 28.32 -31.30
CA ARG A 76 -24.42 28.34 -31.40
C ARG A 76 -23.76 28.18 -30.04
N GLN A 77 -24.29 28.82 -28.99
CA GLN A 77 -23.74 28.67 -27.64
C GLN A 77 -23.94 27.26 -27.09
N ILE A 78 -25.10 26.66 -27.31
CA ILE A 78 -25.40 25.28 -26.92
C ILE A 78 -24.50 24.30 -27.67
N SER A 79 -24.38 24.47 -28.99
CA SER A 79 -23.50 23.64 -29.83
C SER A 79 -22.04 23.75 -29.38
N ALA A 80 -21.54 24.95 -29.07
CA ALA A 80 -20.18 25.15 -28.58
C ALA A 80 -19.95 24.54 -27.20
N LYS A 81 -20.95 24.58 -26.29
CA LYS A 81 -20.88 23.90 -24.99
C LYS A 81 -20.82 22.38 -25.16
N LEU A 82 -21.66 21.82 -26.03
CA LEU A 82 -21.68 20.40 -26.33
C LEU A 82 -20.34 19.93 -26.94
N GLU A 83 -19.80 20.66 -27.91
CA GLU A 83 -18.50 20.34 -28.52
C GLU A 83 -17.36 20.35 -27.49
N ARG A 84 -17.35 21.34 -26.59
CA ARG A 84 -16.37 21.40 -25.49
C ARG A 84 -16.50 20.21 -24.54
N ALA A 85 -17.72 19.85 -24.16
CA ALA A 85 -17.97 18.69 -23.30
C ALA A 85 -17.57 17.38 -23.97
N GLU A 86 -17.87 17.19 -25.26
CA GLU A 86 -17.45 16.00 -26.01
C GLU A 86 -15.93 15.91 -26.15
N LYS A 87 -15.26 17.04 -26.40
CA LYS A 87 -13.80 17.08 -26.46
C LYS A 87 -13.19 16.76 -25.09
N ALA A 88 -13.74 17.29 -24.01
CA ALA A 88 -13.30 16.99 -22.64
C ALA A 88 -13.48 15.49 -22.31
N ALA A 89 -14.63 14.90 -22.66
CA ALA A 89 -14.88 13.48 -22.46
C ALA A 89 -13.90 12.60 -23.26
N ARG A 90 -13.61 12.93 -24.51
CA ARG A 90 -12.60 12.21 -25.33
C ARG A 90 -11.21 12.31 -24.72
N GLN A 91 -10.80 13.49 -24.26
CA GLN A 91 -9.50 13.68 -23.60
C GLN A 91 -9.41 12.88 -22.29
N ALA A 92 -10.49 12.85 -21.50
CA ALA A 92 -10.53 12.06 -20.27
C ALA A 92 -10.47 10.55 -20.53
N HIS A 93 -11.16 10.06 -21.57
CA HIS A 93 -11.05 8.67 -22.02
C HIS A 93 -9.64 8.30 -22.48
N GLN A 94 -8.99 9.17 -23.27
CA GLN A 94 -7.61 8.95 -23.69
C GLN A 94 -6.66 8.91 -22.48
N GLY A 95 -6.82 9.82 -21.52
CA GLY A 95 -6.02 9.80 -20.28
C GLY A 95 -6.22 8.53 -19.44
N LEU A 96 -7.44 7.96 -19.44
CA LEU A 96 -7.72 6.67 -18.81
C LEU A 96 -7.04 5.50 -19.54
N GLU A 97 -7.05 5.50 -20.88
CA GLU A 97 -6.34 4.50 -21.68
C GLU A 97 -4.84 4.52 -21.43
N ASP A 98 -4.24 5.71 -21.39
CA ASP A 98 -2.81 5.90 -21.10
C ASP A 98 -2.49 5.39 -19.68
N ALA A 99 -3.29 5.74 -18.67
CA ALA A 99 -3.10 5.26 -17.30
C ALA A 99 -3.26 3.73 -17.17
N ASN A 100 -4.15 3.13 -17.95
CA ASN A 100 -4.29 1.67 -18.03
C ASN A 100 -3.05 1.00 -18.64
N GLN A 101 -2.45 1.60 -19.66
CA GLN A 101 -1.20 1.09 -20.27
C GLN A 101 -0.04 1.20 -19.28
N GLU A 102 0.08 2.32 -18.56
CA GLU A 102 1.10 2.50 -17.51
C GLU A 102 0.96 1.47 -16.39
N LEU A 103 -0.27 1.19 -15.94
CA LEU A 103 -0.50 0.17 -14.92
C LEU A 103 -0.05 -1.22 -15.38
N ARG A 104 -0.41 -1.64 -16.61
CA ARG A 104 0.03 -2.94 -17.17
C ARG A 104 1.55 -3.04 -17.28
N ALA A 105 2.21 -1.95 -17.67
CA ALA A 105 3.66 -1.89 -17.71
C ALA A 105 4.27 -2.02 -16.29
N ALA A 106 3.69 -1.35 -15.29
CA ALA A 106 4.12 -1.44 -13.90
C ALA A 106 3.92 -2.86 -13.31
N GLU A 107 2.79 -3.51 -13.61
CA GLU A 107 2.52 -4.91 -13.23
C GLU A 107 3.54 -5.87 -13.82
N THR A 108 3.88 -5.70 -15.10
CA THR A 108 4.90 -6.51 -15.78
C THR A 108 6.27 -6.35 -15.11
N ARG A 109 6.66 -5.10 -14.78
CA ARG A 109 7.91 -4.81 -14.07
C ARG A 109 7.93 -5.42 -12.67
N LEU A 110 6.83 -5.35 -11.93
CA LEU A 110 6.73 -5.98 -10.61
C LEU A 110 6.84 -7.51 -10.72
N GLY A 111 6.17 -8.12 -11.72
CA GLY A 111 6.25 -9.55 -11.96
C GLY A 111 7.68 -10.01 -12.26
N GLN A 112 8.42 -9.25 -13.08
CA GLN A 112 9.84 -9.51 -13.35
C GLN A 112 10.70 -9.32 -12.10
N ALA A 113 10.48 -8.26 -11.32
CA ALA A 113 11.23 -7.99 -10.10
C ALA A 113 11.02 -9.07 -9.03
N ARG A 114 9.79 -9.58 -8.86
CA ARG A 114 9.50 -10.68 -7.93
C ARG A 114 10.16 -11.99 -8.34
N ARG A 115 10.12 -12.36 -9.63
CA ARG A 115 10.84 -13.55 -10.12
C ARG A 115 12.35 -13.44 -9.92
N ALA A 116 12.92 -12.25 -10.15
CA ALA A 116 14.33 -11.99 -9.90
C ALA A 116 14.68 -12.10 -8.40
N GLN A 117 13.81 -11.61 -7.52
CA GLN A 117 13.95 -11.76 -6.07
C GLN A 117 13.92 -13.25 -5.68
N GLU A 118 12.93 -14.02 -6.12
CA GLU A 118 12.80 -15.45 -5.81
C GLU A 118 14.02 -16.25 -6.30
N ALA A 119 14.49 -15.99 -7.52
CA ALA A 119 15.69 -16.63 -8.05
C ALA A 119 16.96 -16.26 -7.26
N ALA A 120 17.07 -15.01 -6.79
CA ALA A 120 18.19 -14.57 -5.97
C ALA A 120 18.16 -15.18 -4.56
N GLU A 121 16.98 -15.30 -3.95
CA GLU A 121 16.79 -15.98 -2.66
C GLU A 121 17.18 -17.46 -2.77
N GLN A 122 16.71 -18.18 -3.79
CA GLN A 122 17.10 -19.58 -4.04
C GLN A 122 18.62 -19.73 -4.21
N ALA A 123 19.25 -18.83 -4.97
CA ALA A 123 20.70 -18.84 -5.16
C ALA A 123 21.46 -18.55 -3.86
N ALA A 124 20.92 -17.70 -2.98
CA ALA A 124 21.49 -17.43 -1.66
C ALA A 124 21.38 -18.65 -0.74
N ASP A 125 20.25 -19.35 -0.75
CA ASP A 125 20.05 -20.58 0.02
C ASP A 125 20.97 -21.71 -0.41
N ASP A 126 21.14 -21.92 -1.72
CA ASP A 126 22.06 -22.92 -2.26
C ASP A 126 23.53 -22.60 -1.90
N ALA A 127 23.93 -21.33 -1.98
CA ALA A 127 25.27 -20.91 -1.59
C ALA A 127 25.49 -21.07 -0.08
N ALA A 128 24.47 -20.76 0.74
CA ALA A 128 24.52 -20.99 2.18
C ALA A 128 24.64 -22.48 2.54
N ARG A 129 23.96 -23.37 1.80
CA ARG A 129 24.09 -24.83 1.96
C ARG A 129 25.53 -25.29 1.69
N ARG A 130 26.11 -24.89 0.55
CA ARG A 130 27.51 -25.22 0.21
C ARG A 130 28.51 -24.71 1.25
N ALA A 131 28.29 -23.50 1.76
CA ALA A 131 29.14 -22.93 2.80
C ALA A 131 29.07 -23.73 4.12
N ARG A 132 27.92 -24.33 4.46
CA ARG A 132 27.77 -25.22 5.62
C ARG A 132 28.48 -26.56 5.39
N GLU A 133 28.28 -27.18 4.23
CA GLU A 133 28.95 -28.43 3.85
C GLU A 133 30.48 -28.28 3.89
N ALA A 134 31.01 -27.16 3.38
CA ALA A 134 32.44 -26.87 3.43
C ALA A 134 32.96 -26.71 4.87
N ARG A 135 32.20 -26.06 5.76
CA ARG A 135 32.55 -25.95 7.19
C ARG A 135 32.53 -27.31 7.90
N GLU A 136 31.57 -28.17 7.56
CA GLU A 136 31.50 -29.52 8.11
C GLU A 136 32.72 -30.35 7.71
N ARG A 137 33.14 -30.26 6.45
CA ARG A 137 34.38 -30.91 5.97
C ARG A 137 35.62 -30.43 6.75
N VAL A 138 35.72 -29.13 7.02
CA VAL A 138 36.81 -28.59 7.87
C VAL A 138 36.77 -29.22 9.26
N SER A 139 35.59 -29.32 9.89
CA SER A 139 35.44 -29.95 11.21
C SER A 139 35.90 -31.41 11.20
N GLN A 140 35.46 -32.19 10.22
CA GLN A 140 35.83 -33.60 10.08
C GLN A 140 37.35 -33.80 9.89
N LEU A 141 38.01 -32.91 9.14
CA LEU A 141 39.47 -32.94 8.96
C LEU A 141 40.22 -32.56 10.23
N GLN A 142 39.71 -31.62 11.03
CA GLN A 142 40.27 -31.28 12.33
C GLN A 142 40.21 -32.47 13.29
N ASP A 143 39.09 -33.18 13.35
CA ASP A 143 38.95 -34.37 14.19
C ASP A 143 39.95 -35.47 13.80
N LYS A 144 40.16 -35.68 12.49
CA LYS A 144 41.19 -36.63 11.99
C LYS A 144 42.60 -36.19 12.38
N LEU A 145 42.91 -34.90 12.27
CA LEU A 145 44.21 -34.35 12.63
C LEU A 145 44.50 -34.55 14.13
N ASP A 146 43.50 -34.37 14.99
CA ASP A 146 43.61 -34.60 16.44
C ASP A 146 43.78 -36.09 16.79
N GLN A 147 43.15 -36.99 16.04
CA GLN A 147 43.38 -38.44 16.18
C GLN A 147 44.81 -38.83 15.79
N ALA A 148 45.31 -38.33 14.67
CA ALA A 148 46.69 -38.58 14.23
C ALA A 148 47.70 -38.03 15.24
N GLY A 149 47.47 -36.84 15.79
CA GLY A 149 48.32 -36.26 16.84
C GLY A 149 48.39 -37.12 18.11
N ARG A 150 47.24 -37.67 18.55
CA ARG A 150 47.19 -38.63 19.67
C ARG A 150 47.96 -39.92 19.36
N LYS A 151 47.77 -40.50 18.16
CA LYS A 151 48.50 -41.70 17.72
C LYS A 151 50.01 -41.48 17.72
N MET A 152 50.50 -40.35 17.20
CA MET A 152 51.93 -40.01 17.25
C MET A 152 52.46 -39.94 18.69
N SER A 153 51.72 -39.34 19.63
CA SER A 153 52.14 -39.26 21.04
C SER A 153 52.23 -40.64 21.69
N HIS A 154 51.30 -41.54 21.39
CA HIS A 154 51.35 -42.92 21.85
C HIS A 154 52.55 -43.69 21.26
N LEU A 155 52.81 -43.54 19.95
CA LEU A 155 53.94 -44.19 19.28
C LEU A 155 55.30 -43.68 19.78
N ASP A 156 55.43 -42.37 20.05
CA ASP A 156 56.65 -41.81 20.64
C ASP A 156 56.92 -42.35 22.06
N THR A 157 55.85 -42.52 22.86
CA THR A 157 55.95 -43.14 24.18
C THR A 157 56.37 -44.61 24.07
N ALA A 158 55.76 -45.38 23.17
CA ALA A 158 56.12 -46.77 22.91
C ALA A 158 57.58 -46.90 22.46
N ARG A 159 58.03 -46.05 21.54
CA ARG A 159 59.42 -46.00 21.06
C ARG A 159 60.42 -45.77 22.20
N LYS A 160 60.14 -44.82 23.11
CA LYS A 160 60.99 -44.53 24.27
C LYS A 160 61.05 -45.73 25.23
N ASN A 161 59.89 -46.26 25.62
CA ASN A 161 59.79 -47.39 26.53
C ASN A 161 60.52 -48.64 25.99
N MET A 162 60.36 -48.96 24.69
CA MET A 162 61.04 -50.10 24.08
C MET A 162 62.56 -49.89 23.96
N GLY A 163 63.02 -48.64 23.76
CA GLY A 163 64.43 -48.28 23.80
C GLY A 163 65.06 -48.44 25.19
N GLU A 164 64.32 -48.05 26.24
CA GLU A 164 64.72 -48.24 27.63
C GLU A 164 64.79 -49.72 28.01
N LEU A 165 63.76 -50.51 27.65
CA LEU A 165 63.73 -51.96 27.85
C LEU A 165 64.90 -52.67 27.15
N ALA A 166 65.17 -52.35 25.89
CA ALA A 166 66.31 -52.92 25.16
C ALA A 166 67.64 -52.60 25.87
N SER A 167 67.80 -51.36 26.33
CA SER A 167 69.02 -50.93 27.05
C SER A 167 69.17 -51.57 28.44
N GLN A 168 68.07 -51.98 29.07
CA GLN A 168 68.09 -52.72 30.33
C GLN A 168 68.49 -54.17 30.10
N TRP A 169 67.85 -54.85 29.14
CA TRP A 169 68.15 -56.25 28.83
C TRP A 169 69.56 -56.45 28.28
N GLU A 170 70.10 -55.49 27.51
CA GLU A 170 71.50 -55.53 27.08
C GLU A 170 72.49 -55.51 28.26
N ARG A 171 72.14 -54.83 29.36
CA ARG A 171 72.97 -54.78 30.58
C ARG A 171 72.87 -56.07 31.41
N GLU A 172 71.71 -56.72 31.40
CA GLU A 172 71.43 -57.90 32.23
C GLU A 172 71.88 -59.21 31.56
N ASP A 173 71.52 -59.44 30.29
CA ASP A 173 71.69 -60.73 29.60
C ASP A 173 72.81 -60.75 28.54
N GLY A 174 73.43 -59.60 28.26
CA GLY A 174 74.36 -59.43 27.14
C GLY A 174 73.68 -59.31 25.77
N TYR A 175 74.42 -58.81 24.78
CA TYR A 175 73.89 -58.38 23.46
C TYR A 175 73.25 -59.47 22.57
N ALA A 176 73.28 -60.74 22.97
CA ALA A 176 72.87 -61.89 22.15
C ALA A 176 71.59 -62.59 22.63
N SER A 177 70.77 -61.92 23.45
CA SER A 177 69.48 -62.45 23.93
C SER A 177 68.35 -62.19 22.93
N ASP A 178 67.53 -63.21 22.63
CA ASP A 178 66.35 -63.10 21.76
C ASP A 178 65.39 -61.99 22.21
N ARG A 179 65.36 -61.68 23.52
CA ARG A 179 64.54 -60.59 24.07
C ARG A 179 65.01 -59.22 23.59
N VAL A 180 66.32 -58.99 23.52
CA VAL A 180 66.88 -57.73 23.01
C VAL A 180 66.51 -57.55 21.53
N ASN A 181 66.58 -58.62 20.75
CA ASN A 181 66.19 -58.60 19.33
C ASN A 181 64.70 -58.28 19.17
N GLN A 182 63.81 -58.91 19.93
CA GLN A 182 62.37 -58.60 19.91
C GLN A 182 62.07 -57.14 20.33
N ALA A 183 62.72 -56.63 21.37
CA ALA A 183 62.54 -55.23 21.77
C ALA A 183 62.98 -54.25 20.68
N ARG A 184 64.09 -54.56 19.98
CA ARG A 184 64.58 -53.76 18.85
C ARG A 184 63.63 -53.84 17.65
N GLU A 185 63.10 -55.00 17.30
CA GLU A 185 62.10 -55.16 16.24
C GLU A 185 60.84 -54.33 16.52
N HIS A 186 60.27 -54.42 17.74
CA HIS A 186 59.11 -53.62 18.12
C HIS A 186 59.41 -52.11 18.13
N ARG A 187 60.61 -51.71 18.56
CA ARG A 187 61.04 -50.31 18.49
C ARG A 187 61.11 -49.83 17.04
N ASP A 188 61.66 -50.64 16.15
CA ASP A 188 61.83 -50.29 14.74
C ASP A 188 60.47 -50.27 14.01
N GLN A 189 59.54 -51.17 14.36
CA GLN A 189 58.13 -51.09 13.95
C GLN A 189 57.48 -49.78 14.42
N ALA A 190 57.64 -49.42 15.70
CA ALA A 190 57.10 -48.16 16.22
C ALA A 190 57.71 -46.93 15.50
N ILE A 191 58.99 -46.96 15.12
CA ILE A 191 59.62 -45.91 14.32
C ILE A 191 59.02 -45.83 12.91
N GLN A 192 58.77 -46.97 12.26
CA GLN A 192 58.12 -47.02 10.94
C GLN A 192 56.70 -46.44 11.01
N GLU A 193 55.88 -46.91 11.95
CA GLU A 193 54.51 -46.41 12.14
C GLU A 193 54.49 -44.92 12.51
N LEU A 194 55.46 -44.44 13.30
CA LEU A 194 55.59 -43.01 13.63
C LEU A 194 55.89 -42.18 12.37
N ASN A 195 56.80 -42.65 11.51
CA ASN A 195 57.14 -41.98 10.26
C ASN A 195 55.94 -41.95 9.28
N GLU A 196 55.16 -43.02 9.21
CA GLU A 196 53.93 -43.09 8.42
C GLU A 196 52.87 -42.13 8.97
N THR A 197 52.59 -42.19 10.27
CA THR A 197 51.64 -41.28 10.93
C THR A 197 52.07 -39.81 10.76
N GLN A 198 53.38 -39.53 10.77
CA GLN A 198 53.89 -38.18 10.52
C GLN A 198 53.66 -37.72 9.07
N LYS A 199 53.74 -38.62 8.08
CA LYS A 199 53.40 -38.31 6.68
C LYS A 199 51.90 -38.06 6.54
N GLU A 200 51.06 -38.92 7.11
CA GLU A 200 49.60 -38.75 7.15
C GLU A 200 49.20 -37.42 7.81
N TYR A 201 49.84 -37.07 8.93
CA TYR A 201 49.59 -35.81 9.62
C TYR A 201 49.89 -34.60 8.73
N ARG A 202 51.02 -34.60 8.01
CA ARG A 202 51.36 -33.51 7.06
C ARG A 202 50.36 -33.43 5.90
N GLN A 203 49.91 -34.57 5.39
CA GLN A 203 48.87 -34.61 4.34
C GLN A 203 47.54 -34.05 4.86
N LEU A 204 47.10 -34.48 6.05
CA LEU A 204 45.89 -33.95 6.70
C LEU A 204 45.98 -32.44 6.96
N GLN A 205 47.16 -31.92 7.31
CA GLN A 205 47.35 -30.46 7.45
C GLN A 205 47.15 -29.72 6.12
N GLN A 206 47.69 -30.25 5.02
CA GLN A 206 47.53 -29.66 3.68
C GLN A 206 46.05 -29.71 3.23
N GLU A 207 45.38 -30.85 3.42
CA GLU A 207 43.95 -31.01 3.14
C GLU A 207 43.09 -30.06 3.98
N LEU A 208 43.42 -29.89 5.27
CA LEU A 208 42.72 -28.98 6.15
C LEU A 208 42.90 -27.52 5.71
N GLU A 209 44.09 -27.13 5.29
CA GLU A 209 44.35 -25.79 4.76
C GLU A 209 43.56 -25.53 3.47
N GLN A 210 43.55 -26.49 2.55
CA GLN A 210 42.75 -26.42 1.33
C GLN A 210 41.25 -26.32 1.66
N ALA A 211 40.73 -27.18 2.54
CA ALA A 211 39.33 -27.15 2.95
C ALA A 211 38.94 -25.82 3.63
N ARG A 212 39.86 -25.20 4.39
CA ARG A 212 39.65 -23.86 4.97
C ARG A 212 39.54 -22.78 3.91
N ARG A 213 40.34 -22.85 2.83
CA ARG A 213 40.24 -21.93 1.69
C ARG A 213 38.91 -22.12 0.95
N GLU A 214 38.55 -23.36 0.64
CA GLU A 214 37.26 -23.70 0.00
C GLU A 214 36.07 -23.21 0.85
N ALA A 215 36.11 -23.40 2.18
CA ALA A 215 35.08 -22.91 3.09
C ALA A 215 35.02 -21.37 3.17
N ALA A 216 36.16 -20.70 3.10
CA ALA A 216 36.22 -19.23 3.07
C ALA A 216 35.64 -18.67 1.76
N GLU A 217 35.97 -19.30 0.63
CA GLU A 217 35.43 -18.95 -0.69
C GLU A 217 33.92 -19.19 -0.75
N ALA A 218 33.44 -20.35 -0.30
CA ALA A 218 32.01 -20.65 -0.24
C ALA A 218 31.25 -19.68 0.68
N ALA A 219 31.83 -19.28 1.82
CA ALA A 219 31.24 -18.28 2.70
C ALA A 219 31.19 -16.89 2.05
N ALA A 220 32.22 -16.49 1.31
CA ALA A 220 32.24 -15.24 0.57
C ALA A 220 31.22 -15.23 -0.58
N GLU A 221 31.07 -16.36 -1.29
CA GLU A 221 30.03 -16.53 -2.30
C GLU A 221 28.63 -16.43 -1.69
N ALA A 222 28.37 -17.13 -0.58
CA ALA A 222 27.11 -17.06 0.15
C ALA A 222 26.77 -15.62 0.59
N GLN A 223 27.76 -14.86 1.07
CA GLN A 223 27.56 -13.46 1.40
C GLN A 223 27.17 -12.63 0.18
N ARG A 224 27.92 -12.75 -0.93
CA ARG A 224 27.61 -12.04 -2.19
C ARG A 224 26.21 -12.36 -2.70
N LYS A 225 25.78 -13.62 -2.62
CA LYS A 225 24.43 -14.05 -3.03
C LYS A 225 23.36 -13.49 -2.11
N THR A 226 23.62 -13.41 -0.81
CA THR A 226 22.72 -12.77 0.15
C THR A 226 22.57 -11.27 -0.14
N ASP A 227 23.67 -10.58 -0.44
CA ASP A 227 23.64 -9.16 -0.82
C ASP A 227 22.88 -8.93 -2.13
N GLN A 228 23.05 -9.83 -3.12
CA GLN A 228 22.28 -9.81 -4.37
C GLN A 228 20.77 -10.03 -4.13
N ALA A 229 20.39 -10.96 -3.25
CA ALA A 229 19.00 -11.17 -2.86
C ALA A 229 18.41 -9.94 -2.16
N ALA A 230 19.17 -9.28 -1.29
CA ALA A 230 18.76 -8.04 -0.64
C ALA A 230 18.51 -6.91 -1.65
N GLN A 231 19.40 -6.74 -2.64
CA GLN A 231 19.23 -5.76 -3.72
C GLN A 231 18.00 -6.08 -4.59
N ALA A 232 17.77 -7.36 -4.91
CA ALA A 232 16.60 -7.79 -5.67
C ALA A 232 15.29 -7.52 -4.90
N ALA A 233 15.28 -7.76 -3.59
CA ALA A 233 14.14 -7.43 -2.73
C ALA A 233 13.87 -5.92 -2.66
N GLU A 234 14.91 -5.09 -2.65
CA GLU A 234 14.75 -3.63 -2.72
C GLU A 234 14.17 -3.18 -4.07
N ALA A 235 14.65 -3.76 -5.17
CA ALA A 235 14.08 -3.54 -6.51
C ALA A 235 12.61 -3.95 -6.60
N ALA A 236 12.22 -5.09 -6.00
CA ALA A 236 10.82 -5.50 -5.95
C ALA A 236 9.94 -4.51 -5.16
N ARG A 237 10.44 -3.97 -4.03
CA ARG A 237 9.73 -2.95 -3.24
C ARG A 237 9.57 -1.63 -4.00
N THR A 238 10.58 -1.22 -4.78
CA THR A 238 10.46 0.00 -5.60
C THR A 238 9.48 -0.19 -6.75
N ALA A 239 9.47 -1.37 -7.39
CA ALA A 239 8.49 -1.73 -8.40
C ALA A 239 7.05 -1.75 -7.84
N GLU A 240 6.84 -2.28 -6.63
CA GLU A 240 5.54 -2.28 -5.97
C GLU A 240 5.04 -0.86 -5.67
N LYS A 241 5.93 0.03 -5.20
CA LYS A 241 5.60 1.46 -5.05
C LYS A 241 5.23 2.12 -6.37
N GLN A 242 5.88 1.76 -7.47
CA GLN A 242 5.55 2.27 -8.80
C GLN A 242 4.18 1.76 -9.28
N GLN A 243 3.88 0.49 -9.07
CA GLN A 243 2.55 -0.07 -9.38
C GLN A 243 1.45 0.63 -8.57
N ALA A 244 1.67 0.86 -7.27
CA ALA A 244 0.70 1.57 -6.43
C ALA A 244 0.43 3.01 -6.93
N ARG A 245 1.48 3.71 -7.40
CA ARG A 245 1.33 5.03 -8.03
C ARG A 245 0.57 4.97 -9.34
N ALA A 246 0.85 3.97 -10.19
CA ALA A 246 0.14 3.78 -11.45
C ALA A 246 -1.35 3.45 -11.21
N ALA A 247 -1.66 2.61 -10.23
CA ALA A 247 -3.03 2.29 -9.84
C ALA A 247 -3.79 3.53 -9.30
N ALA A 248 -3.12 4.36 -8.50
CA ALA A 248 -3.71 5.64 -8.04
C ALA A 248 -3.96 6.61 -9.21
N SER A 249 -3.03 6.68 -10.18
CA SER A 249 -3.20 7.48 -11.40
C SER A 249 -4.39 6.99 -12.23
N GLN A 250 -4.51 5.67 -12.43
CA GLN A 250 -5.65 5.04 -13.11
C GLN A 250 -6.97 5.37 -12.43
N GLN A 251 -7.04 5.28 -11.10
CA GLN A 251 -8.26 5.63 -10.35
C GLN A 251 -8.63 7.11 -10.54
N ALA A 252 -7.66 8.01 -10.45
CA ALA A 252 -7.89 9.43 -10.68
C ALA A 252 -8.36 9.72 -12.12
N ALA A 253 -7.78 9.05 -13.12
CA ALA A 253 -8.20 9.15 -14.52
C ALA A 253 -9.62 8.61 -14.73
N GLN A 254 -9.98 7.51 -14.06
CA GLN A 254 -11.34 6.96 -14.12
C GLN A 254 -12.37 7.91 -13.51
N GLU A 255 -12.05 8.51 -12.35
CA GLU A 255 -12.92 9.51 -11.73
C GLU A 255 -13.10 10.75 -12.63
N ALA A 256 -12.02 11.21 -13.28
CA ALA A 256 -12.08 12.31 -14.24
C ALA A 256 -12.92 11.96 -15.48
N ALA A 257 -12.78 10.75 -16.04
CA ALA A 257 -13.60 10.27 -17.14
C ALA A 257 -15.08 10.20 -16.77
N ASN A 258 -15.40 9.69 -15.58
CA ASN A 258 -16.78 9.63 -15.08
C ASN A 258 -17.39 11.03 -14.92
N ARG A 259 -16.62 12.01 -14.39
CA ARG A 259 -17.07 13.40 -14.28
C ARG A 259 -17.30 14.04 -15.65
N ALA A 260 -16.38 13.87 -16.58
CA ALA A 260 -16.51 14.40 -17.94
C ALA A 260 -17.73 13.79 -18.68
N GLN A 261 -18.02 12.52 -18.44
CA GLN A 261 -19.22 11.87 -18.97
C GLN A 261 -20.51 12.45 -18.37
N GLN A 262 -20.55 12.66 -17.04
CA GLN A 262 -21.69 13.31 -16.39
C GLN A 262 -21.93 14.73 -16.91
N GLU A 263 -20.86 15.50 -17.12
CA GLU A 263 -20.94 16.85 -17.71
C GLU A 263 -21.46 16.81 -19.16
N LEU A 264 -21.04 15.82 -19.94
CA LEU A 264 -21.53 15.62 -21.31
C LEU A 264 -23.02 15.24 -21.33
N GLU A 265 -23.46 14.34 -20.44
CA GLU A 265 -24.87 13.97 -20.29
C GLU A 265 -25.71 15.19 -19.88
N ALA A 266 -25.25 15.97 -18.90
CA ALA A 266 -25.92 17.21 -18.49
C ALA A 266 -25.98 18.24 -19.64
N ALA A 267 -24.90 18.40 -20.42
CA ALA A 267 -24.89 19.29 -21.58
C ALA A 267 -25.88 18.84 -22.68
N ARG A 268 -26.00 17.52 -22.89
CA ARG A 268 -26.97 16.94 -23.83
C ARG A 268 -28.41 17.14 -23.37
N GLU A 269 -28.69 16.95 -22.08
CA GLU A 269 -30.01 17.23 -21.52
C GLU A 269 -30.39 18.70 -21.62
N GLN A 270 -29.46 19.62 -21.31
CA GLN A 270 -29.68 21.05 -21.48
C GLN A 270 -29.96 21.42 -22.95
N ALA A 271 -29.20 20.85 -23.89
CA ALA A 271 -29.45 21.04 -25.31
C ALA A 271 -30.84 20.53 -25.73
N ARG A 272 -31.26 19.37 -25.22
CA ARG A 272 -32.59 18.81 -25.48
C ARG A 272 -33.70 19.70 -24.94
N LEU A 273 -33.59 20.17 -23.70
CA LEU A 273 -34.57 21.06 -23.08
C LEU A 273 -34.66 22.39 -23.84
N ALA A 274 -33.53 22.97 -24.24
CA ALA A 274 -33.51 24.19 -25.05
C ALA A 274 -34.18 24.00 -26.42
N GLN A 275 -33.99 22.84 -27.07
CA GLN A 275 -34.69 22.51 -28.32
C GLN A 275 -36.20 22.34 -28.11
N GLU A 276 -36.62 21.70 -27.01
CA GLU A 276 -38.04 21.55 -26.66
C GLU A 276 -38.69 22.91 -26.35
N GLU A 277 -38.00 23.80 -25.63
CA GLU A 277 -38.46 25.16 -25.35
C GLU A 277 -38.57 25.99 -26.63
N ALA A 278 -37.55 25.95 -27.50
CA ALA A 278 -37.59 26.60 -28.81
C ALA A 278 -38.76 26.10 -29.66
N ARG A 279 -39.03 24.78 -29.65
CA ARG A 279 -40.19 24.20 -30.32
C ARG A 279 -41.51 24.68 -29.72
N ARG A 280 -41.65 24.69 -28.40
CA ARG A 280 -42.85 25.19 -27.71
C ARG A 280 -43.10 26.67 -28.00
N GLN A 281 -42.04 27.48 -28.05
CA GLN A 281 -42.14 28.89 -28.42
C GLN A 281 -42.57 29.06 -29.88
N ALA A 282 -42.03 28.26 -30.80
CA ALA A 282 -42.46 28.26 -32.19
C ALA A 282 -43.93 27.83 -32.35
N GLU A 283 -44.38 26.80 -31.62
CA GLU A 283 -45.78 26.35 -31.61
C GLU A 283 -46.71 27.43 -31.03
N LYS A 284 -46.34 28.08 -29.92
CA LYS A 284 -47.11 29.20 -29.34
C LYS A 284 -47.24 30.36 -30.33
N ARG A 285 -46.14 30.77 -30.97
CA ARG A 285 -46.14 31.85 -31.98
C ARG A 285 -46.98 31.48 -33.20
N GLY A 286 -46.93 30.23 -33.66
CA GLY A 286 -47.77 29.74 -34.75
C GLY A 286 -49.26 29.79 -34.43
N LEU A 287 -49.64 29.45 -33.19
CA LEU A 287 -51.02 29.55 -32.71
C LEU A 287 -51.49 31.00 -32.55
N GLU A 288 -50.63 31.91 -32.08
CA GLU A 288 -50.93 33.35 -32.00
C GLU A 288 -51.13 33.97 -33.39
N ALA A 289 -50.31 33.60 -34.37
CA ALA A 289 -50.46 34.05 -35.76
C ALA A 289 -51.72 33.50 -36.45
N ALA A 290 -52.20 32.32 -36.02
CA ALA A 290 -53.42 31.70 -36.53
C ALA A 290 -54.71 32.18 -35.84
N ARG A 291 -54.62 33.02 -34.80
CA ARG A 291 -55.78 33.53 -34.07
C ARG A 291 -56.44 34.68 -34.86
N PRO A 292 -57.65 34.52 -35.41
CA PRO A 292 -58.32 35.62 -36.12
C PRO A 292 -58.58 36.77 -35.15
N GLN A 293 -58.27 38.00 -35.58
CA GLN A 293 -58.58 39.23 -34.84
C GLN A 293 -60.10 39.48 -34.84
N SER A 294 -60.87 38.70 -34.08
CA SER A 294 -62.22 39.10 -33.68
C SER A 294 -62.12 39.77 -32.31
N ALA A 295 -62.33 41.08 -32.32
CA ALA A 295 -62.60 41.89 -31.14
C ALA A 295 -63.72 41.26 -30.31
N ASP A 296 -63.52 41.15 -29.00
CA ASP A 296 -64.47 41.67 -28.02
C ASP A 296 -63.92 41.62 -26.59
N HIS A 297 -64.12 42.73 -25.91
CA HIS A 297 -63.92 42.96 -24.48
C HIS A 297 -64.77 41.99 -23.65
N VAL A 298 -64.14 41.17 -22.79
CA VAL A 298 -64.82 40.58 -21.63
C VAL A 298 -63.86 40.44 -20.43
N GLY A 299 -64.11 41.27 -19.42
CA GLY A 299 -64.19 40.92 -18.00
C GLY A 299 -63.05 40.12 -17.36
N SER A 300 -62.15 40.82 -16.68
CA SER A 300 -61.32 40.30 -15.59
C SER A 300 -62.20 39.74 -14.45
N HIS A 301 -62.32 38.42 -14.39
CA HIS A 301 -62.81 37.72 -13.20
C HIS A 301 -61.63 37.42 -12.28
N GLU A 302 -61.52 38.22 -11.22
CA GLU A 302 -60.66 38.00 -10.07
C GLU A 302 -61.07 36.68 -9.40
N GLN A 303 -60.21 35.66 -9.54
CA GLN A 303 -60.43 34.34 -8.96
C GLN A 303 -60.03 34.40 -7.49
N ALA A 304 -61.03 34.43 -6.61
CA ALA A 304 -60.83 34.42 -5.16
C ALA A 304 -60.01 33.18 -4.73
N PRO A 305 -59.04 33.33 -3.81
CA PRO A 305 -58.22 32.22 -3.35
C PRO A 305 -59.11 31.19 -2.65
N THR A 306 -59.00 29.93 -3.09
CA THR A 306 -59.59 28.78 -2.42
C THR A 306 -59.15 28.77 -0.94
N PRO A 307 -60.07 28.58 0.02
CA PRO A 307 -59.71 28.55 1.43
C PRO A 307 -58.72 27.40 1.67
N GLU A 308 -57.51 27.74 2.09
CA GLU A 308 -56.51 26.77 2.52
C GLU A 308 -57.13 25.87 3.58
N THR A 309 -57.02 24.56 3.37
CA THR A 309 -57.50 23.61 4.35
C THR A 309 -56.66 23.76 5.61
N ARG A 310 -57.27 23.54 6.78
CA ARG A 310 -56.58 23.63 8.09
C ARG A 310 -55.34 22.72 8.17
N GLU A 311 -55.28 21.68 7.34
CA GLU A 311 -54.14 20.78 7.20
C GLU A 311 -52.96 21.43 6.44
N ASP A 312 -53.22 22.27 5.44
CA ASP A 312 -52.16 22.99 4.70
C ASP A 312 -51.51 24.08 5.56
N ALA A 313 -52.30 24.73 6.42
CA ALA A 313 -51.79 25.68 7.40
C ALA A 313 -50.90 25.01 8.46
N GLU A 314 -51.31 23.84 8.98
CA GLU A 314 -50.48 23.06 9.91
C GLU A 314 -49.19 22.52 9.25
N LEU A 315 -49.24 22.15 7.97
CA LEU A 315 -48.07 21.68 7.23
C LEU A 315 -47.06 22.81 6.99
N ARG A 316 -47.52 24.04 6.71
CA ARG A 316 -46.63 25.19 6.60
C ARG A 316 -46.02 25.61 7.93
N GLU A 317 -46.78 25.55 9.02
CA GLU A 317 -46.25 25.86 10.35
C GLU A 317 -45.17 24.86 10.77
N ARG A 318 -45.36 23.56 10.46
CA ARG A 318 -44.35 22.52 10.70
C ARG A 318 -43.15 22.64 9.78
N ALA A 319 -43.34 23.03 8.52
CA ALA A 319 -42.25 23.28 7.59
C ALA A 319 -41.41 24.50 8.01
N ALA A 320 -42.05 25.57 8.48
CA ALA A 320 -41.36 26.76 8.99
C ALA A 320 -40.53 26.46 10.25
N ALA A 321 -41.10 25.73 11.22
CA ALA A 321 -40.37 25.32 12.43
C ALA A 321 -39.19 24.37 12.13
N PHE A 322 -39.29 23.55 11.08
CA PHE A 322 -38.20 22.68 10.64
C PHE A 322 -37.08 23.47 9.94
N SER A 323 -37.42 24.45 9.10
CA SER A 323 -36.45 25.35 8.49
C SER A 323 -35.68 26.17 9.54
N GLU A 324 -36.38 26.70 10.55
CA GLU A 324 -35.76 27.47 11.64
C GLU A 324 -34.78 26.61 12.47
N PHE A 325 -35.09 25.32 12.67
CA PHE A 325 -34.20 24.37 13.32
C PHE A 325 -32.94 24.07 12.49
N LEU A 326 -33.07 23.96 11.16
CA LEU A 326 -31.92 23.75 10.27
C LEU A 326 -31.01 24.98 10.23
N GLU A 327 -31.59 26.19 10.17
CA GLU A 327 -30.82 27.44 10.25
C GLU A 327 -30.09 27.58 11.59
N HIS A 328 -30.68 27.11 12.70
CA HIS A 328 -30.02 27.11 14.00
C HIS A 328 -28.83 26.13 14.08
N LEU A 329 -28.92 24.95 13.47
CA LEU A 329 -27.80 24.00 13.39
C LEU A 329 -26.67 24.54 12.51
N GLU A 330 -27.02 25.23 11.44
CA GLU A 330 -26.06 25.84 10.51
C GLU A 330 -25.33 27.03 11.14
N ALA A 331 -26.05 27.90 11.86
CA ALA A 331 -25.48 29.04 12.58
C ALA A 331 -24.48 28.63 13.69
N ASN A 332 -24.61 27.42 14.24
CA ASN A 332 -23.72 26.88 15.28
C ASN A 332 -22.54 26.06 14.71
N GLY A 333 -22.40 25.98 13.38
CA GLY A 333 -21.27 25.30 12.72
C GLY A 333 -21.33 23.76 12.79
N GLU A 334 -22.51 23.18 13.07
CA GLU A 334 -22.72 21.74 13.20
C GLU A 334 -23.14 21.07 11.87
N HIS A 335 -22.42 21.39 10.77
CA HIS A 335 -22.79 20.95 9.42
C HIS A 335 -22.77 19.42 9.23
N GLU A 336 -21.87 18.70 9.92
CA GLU A 336 -21.83 17.23 9.86
C GLU A 336 -23.05 16.58 10.55
N SER A 337 -23.65 17.25 11.53
CA SER A 337 -24.82 16.78 12.28
C SER A 337 -26.09 16.92 11.46
N ALA A 338 -26.29 18.05 10.77
CA ALA A 338 -27.45 18.31 9.93
C ALA A 338 -27.54 17.34 8.74
N ASP A 339 -26.40 17.07 8.09
CA ASP A 339 -26.34 16.18 6.92
C ASP A 339 -26.50 14.70 7.32
N ALA A 340 -26.00 14.30 8.51
CA ALA A 340 -26.28 13.00 9.09
C ALA A 340 -27.75 12.83 9.51
N LEU A 341 -28.39 13.89 10.01
CA LEU A 341 -29.80 13.89 10.41
C LEU A 341 -30.74 13.81 9.20
N LEU A 342 -30.44 14.54 8.13
CA LEU A 342 -31.15 14.47 6.84
C LEU A 342 -31.02 13.07 6.21
N LYS A 343 -29.81 12.48 6.22
CA LYS A 343 -29.59 11.10 5.76
C LYS A 343 -30.31 10.06 6.63
N ALA A 344 -30.43 10.30 7.94
CA ALA A 344 -31.18 9.44 8.86
C ALA A 344 -32.70 9.57 8.68
N LEU A 345 -33.23 10.79 8.50
CA LEU A 345 -34.64 11.05 8.22
C LEU A 345 -35.06 10.46 6.86
N HIS A 346 -34.22 10.61 5.85
CA HIS A 346 -34.49 10.03 4.53
C HIS A 346 -34.48 8.49 4.54
N ARG A 347 -33.68 7.87 5.43
CA ARG A 347 -33.66 6.42 5.64
C ARG A 347 -34.72 5.90 6.63
N GLY A 348 -35.28 6.76 7.48
CA GLY A 348 -36.16 6.38 8.58
C GLY A 348 -37.66 6.63 8.36
N LEU A 349 -38.06 7.30 7.27
CA LEU A 349 -39.46 7.61 6.98
C LEU A 349 -40.19 6.44 6.31
N THR A 350 -40.34 5.36 7.09
CA THR A 350 -41.58 4.58 7.17
C THR A 350 -41.53 3.82 8.49
N ILE A 351 -42.43 4.20 9.42
CA ILE A 351 -42.76 3.57 10.71
C ILE A 351 -42.28 4.34 11.98
N THR A 352 -43.27 5.05 12.58
CA THR A 352 -43.40 5.50 13.99
C THR A 352 -42.62 6.71 14.54
N GLY A 353 -43.00 7.93 14.12
CA GLY A 353 -42.55 9.19 14.74
C GLY A 353 -43.05 9.45 16.18
N ARG A 354 -44.13 8.80 16.65
CA ARG A 354 -44.68 9.02 18.01
C ARG A 354 -43.87 8.36 19.12
N ALA A 355 -43.29 7.19 18.88
CA ALA A 355 -42.50 6.47 19.88
C ALA A 355 -41.14 7.14 20.13
N PHE A 356 -40.52 7.67 19.07
CA PHE A 356 -39.25 8.41 19.15
C PHE A 356 -39.40 9.73 19.90
N ALA A 357 -40.46 10.51 19.61
CA ALA A 357 -40.74 11.76 20.33
C ALA A 357 -41.03 11.53 21.82
N ALA A 358 -41.73 10.45 22.18
CA ALA A 358 -41.99 10.09 23.58
C ALA A 358 -40.72 9.66 24.33
N ALA A 359 -39.81 8.92 23.68
CA ALA A 359 -38.53 8.51 24.26
C ALA A 359 -37.59 9.70 24.49
N MET A 360 -37.51 10.64 23.54
CA MET A 360 -36.70 11.87 23.68
C MET A 360 -37.24 12.76 24.80
N LYS A 361 -38.56 12.86 24.97
CA LYS A 361 -39.18 13.61 26.07
C LYS A 361 -38.95 12.97 27.45
N ALA A 362 -38.93 11.65 27.55
CA ALA A 362 -38.62 10.93 28.79
C ALA A 362 -37.14 11.08 29.19
N TRP A 363 -36.23 11.04 28.21
CA TRP A 363 -34.80 11.25 28.43
C TRP A 363 -34.49 12.69 28.88
N ALA A 364 -35.08 13.70 28.22
CA ALA A 364 -34.92 15.10 28.60
C ALA A 364 -35.48 15.44 30.00
N THR A 365 -36.35 14.58 30.55
CA THR A 365 -36.98 14.78 31.87
C THR A 365 -36.50 13.82 32.94
N GLY A 366 -35.51 12.95 32.63
CA GLY A 366 -34.91 12.02 33.58
C GLY A 366 -35.84 10.91 34.08
N LYS A 367 -36.94 10.62 33.37
CA LYS A 367 -37.92 9.59 33.76
C LYS A 367 -37.64 8.26 33.04
N PRO A 368 -37.77 7.11 33.73
CA PRO A 368 -37.56 5.81 33.10
C PRO A 368 -38.64 5.52 32.05
N VAL A 369 -38.23 4.99 30.90
CA VAL A 369 -39.12 4.61 29.80
C VAL A 369 -39.83 3.30 30.14
N ALA A 370 -41.15 3.25 29.99
CA ALA A 370 -41.95 2.08 30.33
C ALA A 370 -41.61 0.87 29.42
N PRO A 371 -41.47 -0.35 29.98
CA PRO A 371 -40.97 -1.52 29.25
C PRO A 371 -41.91 -2.07 28.15
N GLY A 372 -43.13 -1.52 28.00
CA GLY A 372 -44.11 -1.97 27.00
C GLY A 372 -43.95 -1.41 25.59
N LEU A 373 -42.96 -0.54 25.33
CA LEU A 373 -42.84 0.21 24.05
C LEU A 373 -41.91 -0.43 23.01
N ILE A 374 -41.40 -1.65 23.25
CA ILE A 374 -40.45 -2.31 22.35
C ILE A 374 -41.13 -3.48 21.63
N LYS A 375 -41.71 -3.22 20.47
CA LYS A 375 -41.96 -4.25 19.44
C LYS A 375 -41.20 -3.92 18.15
N SER A 376 -40.29 -4.83 17.81
CA SER A 376 -39.58 -5.15 16.57
C SER A 376 -39.08 -4.09 15.57
N GLY A 377 -39.25 -2.78 15.79
CA GLY A 377 -38.60 -1.72 14.99
C GLY A 377 -37.56 -0.90 15.74
N ALA A 378 -37.70 -0.78 17.07
CA ALA A 378 -36.88 0.12 17.90
C ALA A 378 -35.45 -0.38 18.16
N THR A 379 -35.21 -1.69 18.05
CA THR A 379 -33.91 -2.28 18.42
C THR A 379 -32.80 -1.87 17.44
N SER A 380 -33.07 -1.74 16.13
CA SER A 380 -32.02 -1.34 15.18
C SER A 380 -31.65 0.14 15.33
N ALA A 381 -32.63 1.03 15.51
CA ALA A 381 -32.41 2.46 15.72
C ALA A 381 -31.66 2.74 17.04
N ILE A 382 -32.00 2.02 18.12
CA ILE A 382 -31.29 2.13 19.41
C ILE A 382 -29.85 1.61 19.27
N THR A 383 -29.63 0.52 18.52
CA THR A 383 -28.28 -0.04 18.32
C THR A 383 -27.40 0.89 17.47
N THR A 384 -27.97 1.51 16.42
CA THR A 384 -27.26 2.49 15.58
C THR A 384 -27.00 3.79 16.35
N GLY A 385 -27.97 4.27 17.15
CA GLY A 385 -27.77 5.43 18.03
C GLY A 385 -26.71 5.20 19.10
N TYR A 386 -26.68 3.99 19.69
CA TYR A 386 -25.67 3.61 20.68
C TYR A 386 -24.26 3.49 20.06
N ALA A 387 -24.14 2.98 18.84
CA ALA A 387 -22.87 2.91 18.11
C ALA A 387 -22.31 4.30 17.76
N ILE A 388 -23.18 5.25 17.43
CA ILE A 388 -22.80 6.66 17.18
C ILE A 388 -22.33 7.32 18.49
N LEU A 389 -23.04 7.09 19.60
CA LEU A 389 -22.66 7.60 20.93
C LEU A 389 -21.31 7.03 21.42
N VAL A 390 -21.04 5.74 21.20
CA VAL A 390 -19.74 5.12 21.55
C VAL A 390 -18.60 5.68 20.69
N LYS A 391 -18.84 5.94 19.41
CA LYS A 391 -17.86 6.56 18.50
C LYS A 391 -17.55 8.00 18.91
N TYR A 392 -18.55 8.76 19.36
CA TYR A 392 -18.41 10.13 19.82
C TYR A 392 -17.73 10.23 21.20
N ALA A 393 -18.04 9.30 22.11
CA ALA A 393 -17.33 9.16 23.38
C ALA A 393 -15.84 8.83 23.17
N GLY A 394 -15.52 7.97 22.20
CA GLY A 394 -14.14 7.66 21.80
C GLY A 394 -13.37 8.86 21.24
N GLN A 395 -14.04 9.75 20.49
CA GLN A 395 -13.42 10.98 19.97
C GLN A 395 -13.16 12.03 21.06
N ARG A 396 -14.02 12.15 22.09
CA ARG A 396 -13.72 13.01 23.25
C ARG A 396 -12.57 12.47 24.11
N VAL A 397 -12.43 11.15 24.21
CA VAL A 397 -11.25 10.53 24.86
C VAL A 397 -9.98 10.77 24.04
N GLN A 398 -10.05 10.79 22.71
CA GLN A 398 -8.93 11.18 21.84
C GLN A 398 -8.54 12.66 22.00
N GLN A 399 -9.50 13.58 22.09
CA GLN A 399 -9.21 15.00 22.30
C GLN A 399 -8.65 15.29 23.71
N ALA A 400 -9.10 14.54 24.73
CA ALA A 400 -8.49 14.57 26.06
C ALA A 400 -7.06 13.99 26.04
N GLY A 401 -6.83 12.91 25.30
CA GLY A 401 -5.51 12.31 25.11
C GLY A 401 -4.52 13.20 24.34
N ILE A 402 -5.00 13.99 23.37
CA ILE A 402 -4.17 14.91 22.59
C ILE A 402 -3.81 16.17 23.41
N ARG A 403 -4.66 16.62 24.34
CA ARG A 403 -4.30 17.69 25.31
C ARG A 403 -3.33 17.23 26.39
N LEU A 404 -3.17 15.92 26.61
CA LEU A 404 -2.25 15.35 27.61
C LEU A 404 -0.83 15.10 27.09
N LEU A 405 -0.57 15.24 25.78
CA LEU A 405 0.73 15.07 25.14
C LEU A 405 1.74 16.23 25.39
N GLY A 406 1.46 17.11 26.37
CA GLY A 406 2.30 18.27 26.70
C GLY A 406 3.01 18.20 28.06
N ARG A 407 2.90 17.12 28.84
CA ARG A 407 3.57 17.00 30.15
C ARG A 407 4.37 15.71 30.28
N ARG A 408 5.53 15.84 30.94
CA ARG A 408 6.61 14.84 31.11
C ARG A 408 6.06 13.44 31.49
N GLU A 409 6.43 12.46 30.67
CA GLU A 409 5.96 11.05 30.71
C GLU A 409 6.47 10.21 31.91
N GLY A 410 7.11 10.83 32.90
CA GLY A 410 7.71 10.12 34.05
C GLY A 410 6.80 9.97 35.28
N GLU A 411 5.84 10.88 35.48
CA GLU A 411 5.14 10.98 36.79
C GLU A 411 3.75 10.32 36.80
N ILE A 412 3.04 10.25 35.67
CA ILE A 412 1.62 9.83 35.66
C ILE A 412 1.46 8.31 35.68
N ALA A 413 2.42 7.53 35.17
CA ALA A 413 2.37 6.07 35.21
C ALA A 413 2.53 5.50 36.64
N SER A 414 3.12 6.28 37.55
CA SER A 414 3.30 5.93 38.96
C SER A 414 2.00 6.10 39.77
N GLU A 415 1.19 7.11 39.46
CA GLU A 415 -0.02 7.45 40.23
C GLU A 415 -1.20 6.49 39.98
N LEU A 416 -1.31 5.90 38.79
CA LEU A 416 -2.45 5.04 38.43
C LEU A 416 -2.25 3.54 38.74
N LEU A 417 -1.02 3.07 39.01
CA LEU A 417 -0.71 1.64 38.98
C LEU A 417 0.06 1.08 40.20
N GLY A 418 0.11 1.82 41.31
CA GLY A 418 0.48 1.31 42.65
C GLY A 418 1.65 0.32 42.70
N ASN A 419 2.87 0.81 42.96
CA ASN A 419 4.07 0.01 43.24
C ASN A 419 4.55 -0.99 42.16
N ARG A 420 3.98 -1.02 40.94
CA ARG A 420 4.43 -1.93 39.87
C ARG A 420 5.51 -1.29 38.99
N LYS A 421 6.65 -1.98 38.81
CA LYS A 421 7.70 -1.58 37.87
C LYS A 421 7.22 -1.84 36.44
N THR A 422 7.10 -0.78 35.64
CA THR A 422 6.63 -0.83 34.25
C THR A 422 7.79 -0.59 33.29
N LEU A 423 7.92 -1.42 32.25
CA LEU A 423 8.86 -1.21 31.15
C LEU A 423 8.08 -1.06 29.84
N VAL A 424 8.24 0.09 29.17
CA VAL A 424 7.64 0.34 27.85
C VAL A 424 8.71 0.14 26.79
N VAL A 425 8.45 -0.73 25.81
CA VAL A 425 9.35 -0.96 24.68
C VAL A 425 8.61 -0.66 23.38
N ARG A 426 9.19 0.25 22.59
CA ARG A 426 8.67 0.60 21.27
C ARG A 426 9.19 -0.39 20.23
N GLY A 427 8.29 -1.16 19.62
CA GLY A 427 8.63 -2.06 18.52
C GLY A 427 8.65 -1.35 17.17
N PRO A 428 9.25 -1.96 16.13
CA PRO A 428 9.13 -1.46 14.76
C PRO A 428 7.65 -1.49 14.30
N GLY A 429 7.17 -0.39 13.71
CA GLY A 429 5.84 -0.32 13.08
C GLY A 429 4.67 0.11 13.97
N GLN A 430 4.78 1.21 14.72
CA GLN A 430 3.71 1.78 15.60
C GLN A 430 3.13 0.82 16.66
N GLN A 431 3.73 -0.34 16.87
CA GLN A 431 3.34 -1.26 17.93
C GLN A 431 4.02 -0.85 19.24
N MET A 432 3.22 -0.54 20.26
CA MET A 432 3.70 -0.37 21.63
C MET A 432 3.51 -1.67 22.39
N ARG A 433 4.56 -2.14 23.07
CA ARG A 433 4.48 -3.25 24.01
C ARG A 433 4.81 -2.73 25.40
N VAL A 434 3.89 -2.92 26.34
CA VAL A 434 4.07 -2.59 27.74
C VAL A 434 4.21 -3.91 28.51
N TYR A 435 5.32 -4.03 29.25
CA TYR A 435 5.59 -5.18 30.10
C TYR A 435 5.33 -4.78 31.56
N LEU A 436 4.40 -5.47 32.20
CA LEU A 436 4.05 -5.29 33.60
C LEU A 436 4.55 -6.50 34.38
N ARG A 437 5.48 -6.27 35.32
CA ARG A 437 5.92 -7.32 36.24
C ARG A 437 4.98 -7.37 37.44
N ASN A 438 4.29 -8.50 37.60
CA ASN A 438 3.40 -8.73 38.74
C ASN A 438 4.21 -9.07 40.00
N PRO A 439 3.63 -8.90 41.20
CA PRO A 439 4.29 -9.23 42.47
C PRO A 439 4.70 -10.70 42.60
N ASP A 440 3.99 -11.59 41.92
CA ASP A 440 4.27 -13.04 41.86
C ASP A 440 5.40 -13.42 40.89
N GLY A 441 6.00 -12.43 40.21
CA GLY A 441 7.09 -12.63 39.26
C GLY A 441 6.64 -12.86 37.81
N THR A 442 5.34 -13.00 37.53
CA THR A 442 4.81 -13.14 36.16
C THR A 442 4.90 -11.83 35.38
N VAL A 443 4.94 -11.91 34.04
CA VAL A 443 5.00 -10.72 33.18
C VAL A 443 3.76 -10.65 32.30
N THR A 444 2.93 -9.64 32.53
CA THR A 444 1.80 -9.34 31.65
C THR A 444 2.26 -8.42 30.52
N VAL A 445 2.03 -8.84 29.28
CA VAL A 445 2.36 -8.08 28.08
C VAL A 445 1.07 -7.48 27.51
N LEU A 446 1.03 -6.15 27.49
CA LEU A 446 -0.02 -5.40 26.79
C LEU A 446 0.56 -4.97 25.44
N ALA A 447 0.05 -5.56 24.36
CA ALA A 447 0.40 -5.17 23.01
C ALA A 447 -0.69 -4.27 22.45
N TYR A 448 -0.31 -3.05 22.06
CA TYR A 448 -1.19 -2.12 21.38
C TYR A 448 -0.79 -1.99 19.92
N SER A 449 -1.75 -2.20 19.02
CA SER A 449 -1.63 -1.90 17.59
C SER A 449 -2.78 -1.00 17.17
N GLN A 450 -2.49 0.08 16.43
CA GLN A 450 -3.51 0.98 15.88
C GLN A 450 -4.56 0.24 15.04
N SER A 451 -4.18 -0.85 14.38
CA SER A 451 -5.07 -1.63 13.51
C SER A 451 -5.84 -2.75 14.22
N GLN A 452 -5.42 -3.17 15.42
CA GLN A 452 -5.96 -4.38 16.06
C GLN A 452 -6.44 -4.19 17.51
N GLY A 453 -6.33 -2.98 18.06
CA GLY A 453 -6.70 -2.68 19.45
C GLY A 453 -5.68 -3.22 20.46
N VAL A 454 -6.07 -3.28 21.74
CA VAL A 454 -5.25 -3.80 22.83
C VAL A 454 -5.41 -5.32 22.92
N ARG A 455 -4.31 -6.05 22.85
CA ARG A 455 -4.26 -7.49 23.17
C ARG A 455 -3.48 -7.70 24.47
N VAL A 456 -4.07 -8.46 25.38
CA VAL A 456 -3.47 -8.80 26.69
C VAL A 456 -3.03 -10.25 26.65
N GLY A 457 -1.74 -10.51 26.90
CA GLY A 457 -1.19 -11.85 27.07
C GLY A 457 -0.37 -11.93 28.36
N THR A 458 -0.51 -13.02 29.10
CA THR A 458 0.27 -13.27 30.32
C THR A 458 1.32 -14.33 30.00
N PHE A 459 2.59 -14.04 30.33
CA PHE A 459 3.72 -14.94 30.14
C PHE A 459 4.38 -15.28 31.47
#